data_AF-A0A6A9SFE2-F1
#
_entry.id   AF-A0A6A9SFE2-F1
#
_cell.length_a   1.000
_cell.length_b   1.000
_cell.length_c   1.000
_cell.angle_alpha   90.00
_cell.angle_beta   90.00
_cell.angle_gamma   90.00
#
_symmetry.space_group_name_H-M   'P 1'
#
loop_
_entity.id
_entity.type
_entity.pdbx_description
1 polymer ?
#
loop_
_entity_poly.entity_id
_entity_poly.type
_entity_poly.pdbx_seq_one_letter_code
_entity_poly.pdbx_strand_id
1 'polypeptide(L)' 'MPKLDCPDCGRDIAMHELETRTVAQTTGFETSYRCPFCRADFEEVAQLM' A
#
# COMPACT_ATOMS: atom_id res chain seq x y z
N MET A 1 14.14 -4.42 8.09
CA MET A 1 13.38 -3.50 7.22
C MET A 1 11.98 -4.05 7.18
N PRO A 2 10.94 -3.27 7.56
CA PRO A 2 9.56 -3.74 7.52
C PRO A 2 9.21 -4.16 6.09
N LYS A 3 8.72 -5.40 5.97
CA LYS A 3 8.22 -5.95 4.72
C LYS A 3 6.70 -6.02 4.82
N LEU A 4 6.07 -5.85 3.67
CA LEU A 4 4.65 -5.67 3.57
C LEU A 4 4.13 -6.67 2.55
N ASP A 5 3.22 -7.53 2.97
CA ASP A 5 2.58 -8.47 2.06
C ASP A 5 1.43 -7.79 1.33
N CYS A 6 1.40 -7.94 0.01
CA CYS A 6 0.26 -7.50 -0.77
C CYS A 6 -0.91 -8.45 -0.52
N PRO A 7 -2.08 -7.99 -0.04
CA PRO A 7 -3.23 -8.87 0.17
C PRO A 7 -3.77 -9.44 -1.15
N ASP A 8 -3.52 -8.77 -2.27
CA ASP A 8 -4.05 -9.15 -3.59
C ASP A 8 -3.18 -10.20 -4.31
N CYS A 9 -1.85 -10.05 -4.25
CA CYS A 9 -0.91 -10.97 -4.93
C CYS A 9 -0.05 -11.83 -3.99
N GLY A 10 -0.12 -11.62 -2.68
CA GLY A 10 0.67 -12.36 -1.68
C GLY A 10 2.17 -12.14 -1.78
N ARG A 11 2.61 -11.11 -2.52
CA ARG A 11 4.02 -10.79 -2.74
C ARG A 11 4.54 -9.94 -1.59
N ASP A 12 5.74 -10.23 -1.12
CA ASP A 12 6.50 -9.35 -0.24
C ASP A 12 6.96 -8.10 -1.00
N ILE A 13 6.50 -6.94 -0.52
CA ILE A 13 6.85 -5.61 -0.99
C ILE A 13 7.68 -4.95 0.11
N ALA A 14 8.77 -4.30 -0.25
CA ALA A 14 9.48 -3.48 0.70
C ALA A 14 8.72 -2.15 0.90
N MET A 15 8.58 -1.71 2.15
CA MET A 15 7.81 -0.50 2.48
C MET A 15 8.32 0.78 1.80
N HIS A 16 9.59 0.80 1.36
CA HIS A 16 10.17 1.90 0.58
C HIS A 16 9.83 1.85 -0.92
N GLU A 17 9.44 0.69 -1.44
CA GLU A 17 8.98 0.52 -2.83
C GLU A 17 7.48 0.76 -2.98
N LEU A 18 6.77 0.88 -1.87
CA LEU A 18 5.33 1.08 -1.84
C LEU A 18 4.99 2.51 -2.27
N GLU A 19 4.18 2.63 -3.32
CA GLU A 19 3.70 3.94 -3.76
C GLU A 19 2.56 4.38 -2.85
N THR A 20 2.79 5.43 -2.06
CA THR A 20 1.73 6.03 -1.25
C THR A 20 1.02 7.10 -2.06
N ARG A 21 -0.30 6.99 -2.18
CA ARG A 21 -1.13 7.95 -2.90
C ARG A 21 -2.11 8.59 -1.93
N THR A 22 -1.87 9.85 -1.62
CA THR A 22 -2.81 10.67 -0.85
C THR A 22 -3.68 11.48 -1.81
N VAL A 23 -5.00 11.33 -1.69
CA VAL A 23 -5.98 12.07 -2.46
C VAL A 23 -6.78 12.96 -1.50
N ALA A 24 -6.75 14.26 -1.75
CA ALA A 24 -7.62 15.20 -1.06
C ALA A 24 -9.04 15.04 -1.59
N GLN A 25 -9.96 14.67 -0.71
CA GLN A 25 -11.39 14.54 -0.99
C GLN A 25 -12.16 15.66 -0.31
N THR A 26 -13.43 15.84 -0.71
CA THR A 26 -14.30 16.87 -0.13
C THR A 26 -14.54 16.67 1.37
N THR A 27 -14.39 15.44 1.88
CA THR A 27 -14.64 15.09 3.29
C THR A 27 -13.35 14.89 4.11
N GLY A 28 -12.17 15.07 3.52
CA GLY A 28 -10.89 14.80 4.19
C GLY A 28 -9.78 14.37 3.24
N PHE A 29 -8.86 13.54 3.75
CA PHE A 29 -7.75 12.98 2.98
C PHE A 29 -7.86 11.47 3.01
N GLU A 30 -7.81 10.84 1.85
CA GLU A 30 -7.71 9.39 1.74
C GLU A 30 -6.29 9.04 1.35
N THR A 31 -5.69 8.09 2.06
CA THR A 31 -4.35 7.60 1.75
C THR A 31 -4.45 6.13 1.40
N SER A 32 -4.14 5.82 0.14
CA SER A 32 -4.05 4.46 -0.35
C SER A 32 -2.60 4.12 -0.69
N TYR A 33 -2.31 2.84 -0.72
CA TYR A 33 -1.04 2.26 -1.08
C TYR A 33 -1.20 1.45 -2.34
N ARG A 34 -0.24 1.56 -3.25
CA ARG A 34 -0.24 0.80 -4.49
C ARG A 34 0.91 -0.19 -4.52
N CYS A 35 0.59 -1.45 -4.81
CA CYS A 35 1.58 -2.47 -5.06
C CYS A 35 2.24 -2.23 -6.43
N PRO A 36 3.59 -2.16 -6.52
CA PRO A 36 4.28 -1.98 -7.80
C PRO A 36 4.19 -3.22 -8.71
N PHE A 37 3.91 -4.40 -8.16
CA PHE A 37 3.87 -5.66 -8.91
C PHE A 37 2.51 -5.92 -9.58
N CYS A 38 1.43 -5.95 -8.80
CA CYS A 38 0.08 -6.20 -9.31
C CYS A 38 -0.70 -4.91 -9.61
N ARG A 39 -0.18 -3.74 -9.20
CA ARG A 39 -0.86 -2.43 -9.32
C ARG A 39 -2.17 -2.32 -8.55
N ALA A 40 -2.44 -3.25 -7.63
CA ALA A 40 -3.55 -3.19 -6.70
C ALA A 40 -3.37 -2.00 -5.75
N ASP A 41 -4.44 -1.24 -5.58
CA ASP A 41 -4.62 -0.22 -4.56
C ASP A 41 -5.26 -0.82 -3.30
N PHE A 42 -4.72 -0.48 -2.14
CA PHE A 42 -5.22 -0.92 -0.84
C PHE A 42 -4.93 0.14 0.21
N GLU A 43 -5.85 0.32 1.16
CA GLU A 43 -5.72 1.34 2.21
C GLU A 43 -5.04 0.78 3.47
N GLU A 44 -5.09 -0.54 3.64
CA GLU A 44 -4.55 -1.23 4.81
C GLU A 44 -3.31 -2.02 4.44
N VAL A 45 -2.19 -1.64 5.08
CA VAL A 45 -0.90 -2.30 4.95
C VAL A 45 -0.71 -3.29 6.09
N ALA A 46 -0.75 -4.59 5.80
CA ALA A 46 -0.38 -5.62 6.77
C ALA A 46 1.15 -5.59 6.94
N GLN A 47 1.64 -5.04 8.04
CA GLN A 47 3.05 -5.05 8.36
C GLN A 47 3.37 -6.36 9.08
N LEU A 48 4.03 -7.30 8.39
CA LEU A 48 4.64 -8.47 9.01
C LEU A 48 5.76 -8.00 9.96
N MET A 49 5.50 -8.06 11.27
CA MET A 49 6.50 -7.83 12.33
C MET A 49 7.45 -9.02 12.47
#